data_AF-A0A1H5QMF1-F1
#
_entry.id   AF-A0A1H5QMF1-F1
#
_cell.length_a   1.000
_cell.length_b   1.000
_cell.length_c   1.000
_cell.angle_alpha   90.00
_cell.angle_beta   90.00
_cell.angle_gamma   90.00
#
_symmetry.space_group_name_H-M   'P 1'
#
loop_
_entity.id
_entity.type
_entity.pdbx_description
1 polymer ?
#
loop_
_entity_poly.entity_id
_entity_poly.type
_entity_poly.pdbx_seq_one_letter_code
_entity_poly.pdbx_strand_id
1 'polypeptide(L)'
;MATAEPTEDMKRAAARFAFAVDAAGSHLRDVASEMALVQASWRGEASVRFGQAMSDWEQEFDVILSRLARLLETTGGRVPLPRRP
;
A
#
# COMPACT_ATOMS: atom_id res chain seq x y z
N MET A 1 -3.94 -7.22 -32.61
CA MET A 1 -4.01 -8.32 -31.62
C MET A 1 -5.14 -7.99 -30.66
N ALA A 2 -6.16 -8.83 -30.56
CA ALA A 2 -7.26 -8.61 -29.63
C ALA A 2 -6.76 -8.90 -28.21
N THR A 3 -6.75 -7.89 -27.35
CA THR A 3 -6.60 -8.08 -25.90
C THR A 3 -7.78 -8.93 -25.43
N ALA A 4 -7.50 -10.19 -25.05
CA ALA A 4 -8.52 -11.07 -24.52
C ALA A 4 -9.17 -10.43 -23.29
N GLU A 5 -10.49 -10.47 -23.21
CA GLU A 5 -11.19 -9.98 -22.02
C GLU A 5 -10.76 -10.82 -20.80
N PRO A 6 -10.56 -10.17 -19.63
CA PRO A 6 -10.21 -10.85 -18.41
C PRO A 6 -11.24 -11.90 -18.01
N THR A 7 -10.79 -13.12 -17.67
CA THR A 7 -11.68 -14.20 -17.22
C THR A 7 -12.28 -13.89 -15.85
N GLU A 8 -13.38 -14.56 -15.49
CA GLU A 8 -14.02 -14.38 -14.18
C GLU A 8 -13.09 -14.75 -13.01
N ASP A 9 -12.24 -15.76 -13.20
CA ASP A 9 -11.22 -16.14 -12.23
C ASP A 9 -10.16 -15.05 -12.05
N MET A 10 -9.75 -14.36 -13.13
CA MET A 10 -8.84 -13.21 -13.05
C MET A 10 -9.47 -12.07 -12.26
N LYS A 11 -10.77 -11.78 -12.49
CA LYS A 11 -11.50 -10.75 -11.74
C LYS A 11 -11.62 -11.10 -10.24
N ARG A 12 -11.92 -12.36 -9.91
CA ARG A 12 -11.99 -12.84 -8.52
C ARG A 12 -10.62 -12.79 -7.82
N ALA A 13 -9.56 -13.19 -8.51
CA ALA A 13 -8.20 -13.10 -8.00
C ALA A 13 -7.80 -11.63 -7.76
N ALA A 14 -8.13 -10.74 -8.70
CA ALA A 14 -7.91 -9.31 -8.54
C ALA A 14 -8.66 -8.75 -7.32
N ALA A 15 -9.94 -9.07 -7.11
CA ALA A 15 -10.69 -8.60 -5.94
C ALA A 15 -10.07 -9.04 -4.61
N ARG A 16 -9.63 -10.31 -4.50
CA ARG A 16 -8.93 -10.82 -3.31
C ARG A 16 -7.59 -10.13 -3.10
N PHE A 17 -6.87 -9.88 -4.18
CA PHE A 17 -5.61 -9.18 -4.15
C PHE A 17 -5.78 -7.73 -3.69
N ALA A 18 -6.76 -6.99 -4.24
CA ALA A 18 -7.09 -5.63 -3.78
C ALA A 18 -7.40 -5.59 -2.28
N PHE A 19 -8.16 -6.56 -1.77
CA PHE A 19 -8.44 -6.67 -0.33
C PHE A 19 -7.16 -6.91 0.49
N ALA A 20 -6.28 -7.80 0.05
CA ALA A 20 -5.01 -8.06 0.74
C ALA A 20 -4.09 -6.83 0.77
N VAL A 21 -4.08 -6.04 -0.31
CA VAL A 21 -3.32 -4.79 -0.40
C VAL A 21 -3.86 -3.74 0.57
N ASP A 22 -5.18 -3.58 0.64
CA ASP A 22 -5.82 -2.65 1.58
C ASP A 22 -5.54 -3.05 3.04
N ALA A 23 -5.63 -4.35 3.35
CA ALA A 23 -5.29 -4.88 4.68
C ALA A 23 -3.82 -4.64 5.04
N ALA A 24 -2.89 -4.88 4.11
CA ALA A 24 -1.48 -4.56 4.31
C ALA A 24 -1.28 -3.06 4.58
N GLY A 25 -1.92 -2.19 3.78
CA GLY A 25 -1.90 -0.74 3.98
C GLY A 25 -2.43 -0.32 5.36
N SER A 26 -3.47 -0.98 5.88
CA SER A 26 -3.98 -0.73 7.22
C SER A 26 -2.96 -1.09 8.29
N HIS A 27 -2.40 -2.29 8.24
CA HIS A 27 -1.39 -2.73 9.21
C HIS A 27 -0.15 -1.84 9.23
N LEU A 28 0.25 -1.31 8.07
CA LEU A 28 1.38 -0.39 7.98
C LEU A 28 1.06 0.96 8.63
N ARG A 29 -0.15 1.49 8.46
CA ARG A 29 -0.58 2.71 9.17
C ARG A 29 -0.64 2.52 10.68
N ASP A 30 -1.01 1.33 11.14
CA ASP A 30 -1.00 0.99 12.57
C ASP A 30 0.44 1.01 13.10
N VAL A 31 1.37 0.35 12.41
CA VAL A 31 2.80 0.36 12.75
C VAL A 31 3.35 1.79 12.75
N ALA A 32 3.06 2.60 11.72
CA ALA A 32 3.51 3.99 11.66
C ALA A 32 2.99 4.81 12.84
N SER A 33 1.74 4.58 13.26
CA SER A 33 1.12 5.27 14.40
C SER A 33 1.79 4.89 15.73
N GLU A 34 2.05 3.59 15.95
CA GLU A 34 2.78 3.12 17.14
C GLU A 34 4.21 3.67 17.17
N MET A 35 4.89 3.65 16.03
CA MET A 35 6.25 4.15 15.92
C MET A 35 6.35 5.67 16.11
N ALA A 36 5.36 6.45 15.64
CA ALA A 36 5.29 7.89 15.90
C ALA A 36 5.17 8.21 17.40
N LEU A 37 4.42 7.40 18.16
CA LEU A 37 4.35 7.52 19.62
C LEU A 37 5.71 7.26 20.28
N VAL A 38 6.43 6.23 19.81
CA VAL A 38 7.78 5.92 20.31
C VAL A 38 8.76 7.05 19.95
N GLN A 39 8.74 7.55 18.72
CA GLN A 39 9.60 8.64 18.28
C GLN A 39 9.41 9.91 19.10
N ALA A 40 8.18 10.21 19.51
CA ALA A 40 7.88 11.39 20.34
C ALA A 40 8.63 11.37 21.69
N SER A 41 9.02 10.18 22.17
CA SER A 41 9.86 10.01 23.36
C SER A 41 11.36 10.18 23.10
N TRP A 42 11.80 10.07 21.85
CA TRP A 42 13.22 10.18 21.48
C TRP A 42 13.62 11.66 21.35
N ARG A 43 14.90 11.94 21.61
CA ARG A 43 15.49 13.29 21.54
C ARG A 43 16.81 13.25 20.78
N GLY A 44 17.17 14.38 20.19
CA GLY A 44 18.44 14.56 19.49
C GLY A 44 18.55 13.71 18.21
N GLU A 45 19.77 13.35 17.86
CA GLU A 45 20.13 12.71 16.59
C GLU A 45 19.40 11.38 16.34
N ALA A 46 19.08 10.62 17.39
CA ALA A 46 18.33 9.37 17.27
C ALA A 46 16.90 9.59 16.73
N SER A 47 16.24 10.67 17.13
CA SER A 47 14.90 11.01 16.63
C SER A 47 14.94 11.41 15.14
N VAL A 48 16.01 12.10 14.71
CA VAL A 48 16.20 12.50 13.31
C VAL A 48 16.46 11.27 12.42
N ARG A 49 17.39 10.40 12.81
CA ARG A 49 17.71 9.16 12.06
C ARG A 49 16.48 8.25 11.96
N PHE A 50 15.68 8.19 13.01
CA PHE A 50 14.44 7.42 13.01
C PHE A 50 13.40 7.99 12.04
N GLY A 51 13.17 9.30 12.06
CA GLY A 51 12.25 9.94 11.13
C GLY A 51 12.65 9.75 9.66
N GLN A 52 13.96 9.78 9.38
CA GLN A 52 14.49 9.47 8.06
C GLN A 52 14.18 8.03 7.64
N ALA A 53 14.48 7.05 8.52
CA ALA A 53 14.22 5.64 8.24
C ALA A 53 12.72 5.36 8.03
N MET A 54 11.83 6.02 8.78
CA MET A 54 10.39 5.93 8.59
C MET A 54 9.95 6.50 7.23
N SER A 55 10.50 7.65 6.85
CA SER A 55 10.19 8.29 5.56
C SER A 55 10.65 7.44 4.37
N ASP A 56 11.84 6.83 4.47
CA ASP A 56 12.38 5.95 3.44
C ASP A 56 11.54 4.67 3.34
N TRP A 57 11.13 4.11 4.47
CA TRP A 57 10.23 2.96 4.54
C TRP A 57 8.87 3.25 3.90
N GLU A 58 8.21 4.36 4.26
CA GLU A 58 6.92 4.77 3.65
C GLU A 58 6.99 4.88 2.13
N GLN A 59 8.09 5.45 1.59
CA GLN A 59 8.30 5.56 0.15
C GLN A 59 8.40 4.20 -0.55
N GLU A 60 9.14 3.24 0.01
CA GLU A 60 9.24 1.89 -0.56
C GLU A 60 7.88 1.17 -0.53
N PHE A 61 7.08 1.40 0.51
CA PHE A 61 5.73 0.86 0.58
C PHE A 61 4.78 1.47 -0.46
N ASP A 62 4.86 2.77 -0.71
CA ASP A 62 4.10 3.43 -1.79
C ASP A 62 4.48 2.88 -3.17
N VAL A 63 5.76 2.56 -3.39
CA VAL A 63 6.22 1.91 -4.63
C VAL A 63 5.60 0.53 -4.77
N ILE A 64 5.57 -0.27 -3.70
CA ILE A 64 4.91 -1.58 -3.69
C ILE A 64 3.43 -1.41 -4.02
N LEU A 65 2.69 -0.55 -3.31
CA LEU A 65 1.27 -0.31 -3.55
C LEU A 65 0.98 0.09 -5.01
N SER A 66 1.81 0.98 -5.56
CA SER A 66 1.71 1.44 -6.95
C SER A 66 1.91 0.30 -7.96
N ARG A 67 2.86 -0.60 -7.72
CA ARG A 67 3.10 -1.77 -8.57
C ARG A 67 1.94 -2.77 -8.49
N LEU A 68 1.39 -2.96 -7.30
CA LEU A 68 0.24 -3.85 -7.08
C LEU A 68 -1.02 -3.29 -7.74
N ALA A 69 -1.27 -1.97 -7.66
CA ALA A 69 -2.35 -1.31 -8.39
C ALA A 69 -2.24 -1.50 -9.91
N ARG A 70 -1.04 -1.33 -10.48
CA ARG A 70 -0.78 -1.58 -11.89
C ARG A 70 -1.04 -3.05 -12.27
N LEU A 71 -0.66 -4.01 -11.42
CA LEU A 71 -0.94 -5.42 -11.66
C LEU A 71 -2.46 -5.69 -11.69
N LEU A 72 -3.21 -5.05 -10.80
CA LEU A 72 -4.67 -5.13 -10.77
C LEU A 72 -5.30 -4.63 -12.08
N GLU A 73 -4.83 -3.49 -12.57
CA GLU A 73 -5.28 -2.92 -13.86
C GLU A 73 -5.00 -3.87 -15.02
N THR A 74 -3.82 -4.49 -15.06
CA THR A 74 -3.46 -5.46 -16.13
C THR A 74 -4.27 -6.76 -16.09
N THR A 75 -4.80 -7.12 -14.92
CA THR A 75 -5.65 -8.31 -14.75
C THR A 75 -7.14 -8.01 -14.94
N GLY A 76 -7.49 -6.78 -15.34
CA GLY A 76 -8.87 -6.36 -15.57
C GLY A 76 -9.66 -6.03 -14.31
N GLY A 77 -8.99 -6.04 -13.15
CA GLY A 77 -9.55 -5.54 -11.91
C GLY A 77 -9.50 -4.01 -11.90
N ARG A 78 -10.64 -3.37 -11.64
CA ARG A 78 -10.66 -1.93 -11.41
C ARG A 78 -10.25 -1.68 -9.96
N VAL A 79 -9.21 -0.88 -9.74
CA VAL A 79 -8.94 -0.34 -8.39
C VAL A 79 -10.19 0.42 -7.95
N PRO A 80 -10.80 0.13 -6.79
CA PRO A 80 -11.88 0.93 -6.28
C PRO A 80 -11.38 2.37 -6.14
N LEU A 81 -11.89 3.27 -6.97
CA LEU A 81 -11.65 4.69 -6.80
C LEU A 81 -12.05 5.06 -5.37
N PRO A 82 -11.22 5.82 -4.63
CA PRO A 82 -11.63 6.31 -3.32
C PRO A 82 -12.95 7.07 -3.51
N ARG A 83 -14.00 6.61 -2.83
CA ARG A 83 -15.27 7.33 -2.78
C ARG A 83 -14.97 8.67 -2.11
N ARG A 84 -14.86 9.72 -2.92
CA ARG A 84 -14.81 11.08 -2.40
C ARG A 84 -16.14 11.39 -1.69
N PRO A 85 -16.09 12.06 -0.53
CA PRO A 85 -17.29 12.53 0.17
C PRO A 85 -18.04 13.60 -0.64
#